data_AF-A0A7U8GU74-F1
#
_entry.id   AF-A0A7U8GU74-F1
#
_cell.length_a   1.000
_cell.length_b   1.000
_cell.length_c   1.000
_cell.angle_alpha   90.00
_cell.angle_beta   90.00
_cell.angle_gamma   90.00
#
_symmetry.space_group_name_H-M   'P 1'
#
loop_
_entity.id
_entity.type
_entity.pdbx_description
1 polymer ?
#
loop_
_entity_poly.entity_id
_entity_poly.type
_entity_poly.pdbx_seq_one_letter_code
_entity_poly.pdbx_strand_id
1 'polypeptide(L)'
;MMKIVRDKLHRLLSASVLVLILSALQGCETAVETTIDMVEALPDINFPTRVEEPKEPNWVRATGYAPISLQPGQTKQHKILMAMRASKLRAYQELAGVVHGQYMFGTTTVQDMVLQSDQFKTAVSGIVRGARVVKTFPVQEDTYATTLEVDMNQVQRAWISK
;
A
#
# COMPACT_ATOMS: atom_id res chain seq x y z
N MET A 1 81.46 -3.07 2.33
CA MET A 1 80.93 -2.36 1.13
C MET A 1 79.45 -2.65 0.85
N MET A 2 78.98 -3.91 0.87
CA MET A 2 77.61 -4.29 0.44
C MET A 2 76.43 -3.83 1.32
N LYS A 3 76.59 -3.61 2.64
CA LYS A 3 75.48 -3.17 3.52
C LYS A 3 75.08 -1.70 3.30
N ILE A 4 76.05 -0.82 3.08
CA ILE A 4 75.85 0.64 2.86
C ILE A 4 75.11 0.92 1.55
N VAL A 5 75.39 0.14 0.49
CA VAL A 5 74.71 0.27 -0.80
C VAL A 5 73.25 -0.17 -0.70
N ARG A 6 72.97 -1.23 0.07
CA ARG A 6 71.62 -1.74 0.31
C ARG A 6 70.77 -0.78 1.16
N ASP A 7 71.37 -0.14 2.17
CA ASP A 7 70.65 0.85 2.99
C ASP A 7 70.39 2.15 2.22
N LYS A 8 71.32 2.59 1.35
CA LYS A 8 71.07 3.71 0.43
C LYS A 8 69.99 3.37 -0.60
N LEU A 9 70.00 2.15 -1.14
CA LEU A 9 69.00 1.68 -2.09
C LEU A 9 67.61 1.59 -1.44
N HIS A 10 67.52 1.11 -0.20
CA HIS A 10 66.27 1.07 0.55
C HIS A 10 65.74 2.46 0.91
N ARG A 11 66.63 3.41 1.26
CA ARG A 11 66.25 4.82 1.52
C ARG A 11 65.76 5.53 0.25
N LEU A 12 66.36 5.23 -0.90
CA LEU A 12 65.93 5.76 -2.20
C LEU A 12 64.59 5.15 -2.66
N LEU A 13 64.40 3.84 -2.45
CA LEU A 13 63.13 3.16 -2.70
C LEU A 13 62.02 3.68 -1.79
N SER A 14 62.27 3.86 -0.49
CA SER A 14 61.28 4.39 0.44
C SER A 14 60.91 5.84 0.14
N ALA A 15 61.87 6.66 -0.31
CA ALA A 15 61.61 8.04 -0.71
C ALA A 15 60.75 8.11 -1.98
N SER A 16 61.01 7.24 -2.96
CA SER A 16 60.20 7.13 -4.19
C SER A 16 58.76 6.70 -3.90
N VAL A 17 58.57 5.70 -3.03
CA VAL A 17 57.24 5.23 -2.61
C VAL A 17 56.48 6.32 -1.84
N LEU A 18 57.15 7.07 -0.96
CA LEU A 18 56.51 8.17 -0.22
C LEU A 18 56.03 9.30 -1.15
N VAL A 19 56.81 9.63 -2.19
CA VAL A 19 56.44 10.65 -3.19
C VAL A 19 55.26 10.19 -4.06
N LEU A 20 55.23 8.92 -4.45
CA LEU A 20 54.12 8.31 -5.20
C LEU A 20 52.81 8.25 -4.39
N ILE A 21 52.90 8.05 -3.07
CA ILE A 21 51.73 8.08 -2.19
C ILE A 21 51.22 9.52 -2.02
N LEU A 22 52.11 10.51 -1.91
CA LEU A 22 51.71 11.92 -1.78
C LEU A 22 51.01 12.46 -3.04
N SER A 23 51.42 12.04 -4.24
CA SER A 23 50.76 12.45 -5.49
C SER A 23 49.39 11.79 -5.68
N ALA A 24 49.15 10.62 -5.10
CA ALA A 24 47.83 9.96 -5.14
C ALA A 24 46.78 10.62 -4.21
N LEU A 25 47.20 11.42 -3.21
CA LEU A 25 46.28 12.11 -2.30
C LEU A 25 45.72 13.44 -2.86
N GLN A 26 46.27 13.98 -3.95
CA GLN A 26 45.79 15.24 -4.55
C GLN A 26 44.52 15.07 -5.42
N GLY A 27 43.95 13.87 -5.52
CA GLY A 27 42.85 13.56 -6.44
C GLY A 27 41.42 13.70 -5.89
N CYS A 28 41.22 14.08 -4.63
CA CYS A 28 39.88 14.06 -4.02
C CYS A 28 39.04 15.34 -4.18
N GLU A 29 39.63 16.51 -4.47
CA GLU A 29 38.84 17.75 -4.63
C GLU A 29 38.27 17.92 -6.05
N THR A 30 39.00 17.50 -7.09
CA THR A 30 38.60 17.79 -8.47
C THR A 30 37.40 16.98 -8.96
N ALA A 31 37.10 15.83 -8.35
CA ALA A 31 35.94 15.01 -8.73
C ALA A 31 34.61 15.56 -8.17
N VAL A 32 34.65 16.37 -7.12
CA VAL A 32 33.44 16.93 -6.49
C VAL A 32 32.98 18.18 -7.26
N GLU A 33 33.91 19.04 -7.69
CA GLU A 33 33.61 20.30 -8.37
C GLU A 33 32.92 20.08 -9.73
N THR A 34 33.38 19.09 -10.52
CA THR A 34 32.76 18.78 -11.83
C THR A 34 31.33 18.25 -11.70
N THR A 35 30.98 17.62 -10.58
CA THR A 35 29.60 17.12 -10.35
C THR A 35 28.65 18.22 -9.93
N ILE A 36 29.13 19.27 -9.25
CA ILE A 36 28.30 20.43 -8.88
C ILE A 36 28.02 21.27 -10.13
N ASP A 37 29.04 21.52 -10.96
CA ASP A 37 28.87 22.25 -12.23
C ASP A 37 27.95 21.50 -13.22
N MET A 38 28.01 20.16 -13.24
CA MET A 38 27.09 19.34 -14.05
C MET A 38 25.64 19.40 -13.56
N VAL A 39 25.39 19.55 -12.25
CA VAL A 39 24.04 19.69 -11.70
C VAL A 39 23.48 21.09 -11.97
N GLU A 40 24.33 22.12 -11.96
CA GLU A 40 23.94 23.51 -12.23
C GLU A 40 23.70 23.79 -13.73
N ALA A 41 24.32 23.00 -14.62
CA ALA A 41 24.08 23.05 -16.06
C ALA A 41 22.80 22.31 -16.51
N LEU A 42 22.11 21.59 -15.61
CA LEU A 42 20.79 21.03 -15.91
C LEU A 42 19.75 22.15 -15.88
N PRO A 43 18.87 22.26 -16.89
CA PRO A 43 17.73 23.16 -16.77
C PRO A 43 16.95 22.78 -15.51
N ASP A 44 16.49 23.78 -14.76
CA ASP A 44 15.63 23.58 -13.60
C ASP A 44 14.33 22.93 -14.09
N ILE A 45 14.32 21.59 -14.19
CA ILE A 45 13.14 20.82 -14.54
C ILE A 45 12.27 20.90 -13.30
N ASN A 46 11.51 21.98 -13.24
CA ASN A 46 10.38 22.10 -12.36
C ASN A 46 9.40 21.02 -12.81
N PHE A 47 9.56 19.80 -12.31
CA PHE A 47 8.51 18.80 -12.35
C PHE A 47 7.40 19.46 -11.55
N PRO A 48 6.32 19.98 -12.19
CA PRO A 48 5.20 20.40 -11.40
C PRO A 48 4.85 19.16 -10.59
N THR A 49 4.89 19.25 -9.26
CA THR A 49 4.37 18.19 -8.40
C THR A 49 3.02 17.90 -9.00
N ARG A 50 2.84 16.71 -9.59
CA ARG A 50 1.55 16.34 -10.17
C ARG A 50 0.61 16.35 -8.99
N VAL A 51 -0.10 17.45 -8.82
CA VAL A 51 -1.21 17.56 -7.89
C VAL A 51 -2.27 16.70 -8.57
N GLU A 52 -2.22 15.40 -8.30
CA GLU A 52 -3.32 14.52 -8.62
C GLU A 52 -4.51 15.11 -7.87
N GLU A 53 -5.45 15.68 -8.62
CA GLU A 53 -6.70 16.19 -8.07
C GLU A 53 -7.30 15.08 -7.20
N PRO A 54 -7.78 15.39 -5.97
CA PRO A 54 -8.35 14.39 -5.09
C PRO A 54 -9.48 13.66 -5.84
N LYS A 55 -9.26 12.39 -6.17
CA LYS A 55 -10.29 11.59 -6.85
C LYS A 55 -11.51 11.52 -5.94
N GLU A 56 -12.64 12.02 -6.44
CA GLU A 56 -13.91 11.98 -5.71
C GLU A 56 -14.18 10.56 -5.18
N PRO A 57 -14.57 10.42 -3.89
CA PRO A 57 -14.75 9.12 -3.27
C PRO A 57 -15.91 8.37 -3.94
N ASN A 58 -15.67 7.11 -4.30
CA ASN A 58 -16.69 6.26 -4.91
C ASN A 58 -17.27 5.32 -3.84
N TRP A 59 -18.35 5.78 -3.20
CA TRP A 59 -18.99 5.05 -2.10
C TRP A 59 -19.90 3.94 -2.59
N VAL A 60 -19.59 2.71 -2.18
CA VAL A 60 -20.45 1.55 -2.37
C VAL A 60 -21.10 1.20 -1.03
N ARG A 61 -22.41 0.96 -1.06
CA ARG A 61 -23.24 0.69 0.12
C ARG A 61 -23.91 -0.66 0.02
N ALA A 62 -24.04 -1.34 1.16
CA ALA A 62 -24.82 -2.57 1.28
C ALA A 62 -25.51 -2.64 2.65
N THR A 63 -26.67 -3.30 2.70
CA THR A 63 -27.45 -3.46 3.93
C THR A 63 -27.70 -4.93 4.22
N GLY A 64 -27.37 -5.36 5.44
CA GLY A 64 -27.64 -6.70 5.94
C GLY A 64 -28.81 -6.70 6.91
N TYR A 65 -29.71 -7.66 6.76
CA TYR A 65 -30.89 -7.84 7.60
C TYR A 65 -30.81 -9.12 8.43
N ALA A 66 -31.21 -9.07 9.69
CA ALA A 66 -31.30 -10.24 10.55
C ALA A 66 -32.56 -10.20 11.42
N PRO A 67 -33.45 -11.21 11.30
CA PRO A 67 -34.61 -11.35 12.16
C PRO A 67 -34.20 -11.69 13.60
N ILE A 68 -34.84 -11.08 14.60
CA ILE A 68 -34.59 -11.25 16.04
C ILE A 68 -35.09 -12.63 16.49
N SER A 69 -36.28 -13.03 16.06
CA SER A 69 -36.89 -14.32 16.40
C SER A 69 -35.98 -15.53 16.12
N LEU A 70 -35.26 -15.48 14.99
CA LEU A 70 -34.36 -16.52 14.50
C LEU A 70 -32.99 -16.54 15.20
N GLN A 71 -32.68 -15.54 16.03
CA GLN A 71 -31.39 -15.49 16.70
C GLN A 71 -31.33 -16.36 17.96
N PRO A 72 -30.15 -16.92 18.26
CA PRO A 72 -29.92 -17.58 19.54
C PRO A 72 -29.99 -16.56 20.68
N GLY A 73 -30.41 -17.01 21.86
CA GLY A 73 -30.44 -16.18 23.06
C GLY A 73 -31.55 -16.60 24.02
N GLN A 74 -31.25 -16.55 25.32
CA GLN A 74 -32.19 -16.93 26.37
C GLN A 74 -33.24 -15.85 26.64
N THR A 75 -32.93 -14.58 26.36
CA THR A 75 -33.84 -13.44 26.56
C THR A 75 -34.05 -12.67 25.26
N LYS A 76 -35.15 -11.92 25.16
CA LYS A 76 -35.43 -11.02 24.03
C LYS A 76 -34.28 -10.03 23.79
N GLN A 77 -33.71 -9.48 24.87
CA GLN A 77 -32.58 -8.55 24.78
C GLN A 77 -31.32 -9.22 24.23
N HIS A 78 -31.05 -10.47 24.61
CA HIS A 78 -29.95 -11.23 24.05
C HIS A 78 -30.18 -11.49 22.54
N LYS A 79 -31.38 -11.90 22.15
CA LYS A 79 -31.72 -12.09 20.73
C LYS A 79 -31.55 -10.81 19.91
N ILE A 80 -31.92 -9.65 20.47
CA ILE A 80 -31.70 -8.34 19.84
C ILE A 80 -30.20 -8.07 19.62
N LEU A 81 -29.37 -8.30 20.64
CA LEU A 81 -27.91 -8.16 20.51
C LEU A 81 -27.34 -9.09 19.43
N MET A 82 -27.82 -10.33 19.37
CA MET A 82 -27.43 -11.26 18.31
C MET A 82 -27.91 -10.79 16.94
N ALA A 83 -29.12 -10.23 16.83
CA ALA A 83 -29.66 -9.74 15.56
C ALA A 83 -28.84 -8.55 15.03
N MET A 84 -28.40 -7.66 15.90
CA MET A 84 -27.49 -6.58 15.53
C MET A 84 -26.15 -7.13 15.01
N ARG A 85 -25.59 -8.17 15.66
CA ARG A 85 -24.33 -8.80 15.20
C ARG A 85 -24.50 -9.53 13.87
N ALA A 86 -25.58 -10.30 13.73
CA ALA A 86 -25.89 -11.04 12.52
C ALA A 86 -26.19 -10.10 11.34
N SER A 87 -26.94 -9.01 11.56
CA SER A 87 -27.22 -8.01 10.53
C SER A 87 -25.94 -7.33 10.05
N LYS A 88 -25.02 -7.00 10.97
CA LYS A 88 -23.70 -6.46 10.61
C LYS A 88 -22.88 -7.45 9.80
N LEU A 89 -22.83 -8.73 10.18
CA LEU A 89 -22.10 -9.76 9.43
C LEU A 89 -22.68 -9.93 8.01
N ARG A 90 -24.01 -10.03 7.90
CA ARG A 90 -24.66 -10.10 6.59
C ARG A 90 -24.34 -8.87 5.74
N ALA A 91 -24.32 -7.68 6.34
CA ALA A 91 -23.99 -6.46 5.62
C ALA A 91 -22.56 -6.51 5.03
N TYR A 92 -21.60 -7.10 5.73
CA TYR A 92 -20.25 -7.33 5.18
C TYR A 92 -20.26 -8.29 3.99
N GLN A 93 -21.05 -9.36 4.06
CA GLN A 93 -21.17 -10.33 2.96
C GLN A 93 -21.81 -9.71 1.72
N GLU A 94 -22.89 -8.96 1.90
CA GLU A 94 -23.54 -8.21 0.82
C GLU A 94 -22.59 -7.18 0.21
N LEU A 95 -21.87 -6.42 1.04
CA LEU A 95 -20.89 -5.44 0.55
C LEU A 95 -19.78 -6.12 -0.24
N ALA A 96 -19.29 -7.26 0.24
CA ALA A 96 -18.31 -8.07 -0.46
C ALA A 96 -18.79 -8.53 -1.83
N GLY A 97 -20.04 -9.00 -1.92
CA GLY A 97 -20.67 -9.39 -3.18
C GLY A 97 -20.81 -8.23 -4.16
N VAL A 98 -21.30 -7.07 -3.71
CA VAL A 98 -21.50 -5.89 -4.56
C VAL A 98 -20.17 -5.38 -5.12
N VAL A 99 -19.15 -5.25 -4.28
CA VAL A 99 -17.81 -4.80 -4.71
C VAL A 99 -17.18 -5.79 -5.68
N HIS A 100 -17.31 -7.08 -5.42
CA HIS A 100 -16.83 -8.12 -6.33
C HIS A 100 -17.50 -8.01 -7.70
N GLY A 101 -18.83 -7.89 -7.75
CA GLY A 101 -19.55 -7.71 -9.00
C GLY A 101 -19.01 -6.52 -9.79
N GLN A 102 -18.88 -5.35 -9.14
CA GLN A 102 -18.34 -4.15 -9.78
C GLN A 102 -16.91 -4.33 -10.31
N TYR A 103 -16.05 -5.04 -9.57
CA TYR A 103 -14.69 -5.34 -10.03
C TYR A 103 -14.70 -6.25 -11.27
N MET A 104 -15.44 -7.36 -11.22
CA MET A 104 -15.51 -8.33 -12.31
C MET A 104 -16.07 -7.71 -13.60
N PHE A 105 -17.13 -6.92 -13.52
CA PHE A 105 -17.71 -6.27 -14.71
C PHE A 105 -16.85 -5.11 -15.25
N GLY A 106 -16.01 -4.49 -14.41
CA GLY A 106 -15.21 -3.34 -14.79
C GLY A 106 -13.84 -3.64 -15.41
N THR A 107 -13.27 -4.83 -15.17
CA THR A 107 -11.86 -5.12 -15.53
C THR A 107 -11.63 -6.39 -16.37
N THR A 108 -12.67 -7.17 -16.68
CA THR A 108 -12.48 -8.52 -17.25
C THR A 108 -12.73 -8.56 -18.77
N THR A 109 -11.73 -8.96 -19.56
CA THR A 109 -11.89 -9.42 -20.95
C THR A 109 -12.13 -10.94 -20.96
N VAL A 110 -12.72 -11.54 -22.01
CA VAL A 110 -13.09 -12.98 -22.04
C VAL A 110 -11.94 -13.94 -21.65
N GLN A 111 -10.69 -13.54 -21.90
CA GLN A 111 -9.48 -14.30 -21.57
C GLN A 111 -9.17 -14.37 -20.05
N ASP A 112 -9.60 -13.37 -19.28
CA ASP A 112 -9.18 -13.15 -17.88
C ASP A 112 -10.02 -13.93 -16.86
N MET A 113 -11.14 -14.52 -17.30
CA MET A 113 -12.15 -15.16 -16.44
C MET A 113 -11.64 -16.44 -15.74
N VAL A 114 -10.60 -17.09 -16.26
CA VAL A 114 -10.05 -18.35 -15.72
C VAL A 114 -9.03 -18.11 -14.58
N LEU A 115 -8.46 -16.90 -14.47
CA LEU A 115 -7.39 -16.59 -13.51
C LEU A 115 -7.85 -15.88 -12.23
N GLN A 116 -9.16 -15.62 -12.06
CA GLN A 116 -9.68 -14.65 -11.08
C GLN A 116 -9.95 -15.17 -9.65
N SER A 117 -9.78 -16.47 -9.36
CA SER A 117 -10.10 -17.04 -8.02
C SER A 117 -9.30 -16.40 -6.88
N ASP A 118 -8.00 -16.16 -7.06
CA ASP A 118 -7.14 -15.59 -6.01
C ASP A 118 -7.40 -14.09 -5.79
N GLN A 119 -7.90 -13.42 -6.83
CA GLN A 119 -8.37 -12.03 -6.77
C GLN A 119 -9.77 -11.91 -6.12
N PHE A 120 -10.48 -13.00 -5.86
CA PHE A 120 -11.69 -12.90 -5.04
C PHE A 120 -11.35 -12.79 -3.55
N LYS A 121 -10.48 -13.69 -3.05
CA LYS A 121 -10.14 -13.77 -1.63
C LYS A 121 -9.49 -12.49 -1.10
N THR A 122 -8.66 -11.88 -1.94
CA THR A 122 -8.00 -10.61 -1.61
C THR A 122 -9.00 -9.43 -1.65
N ALA A 123 -10.07 -9.51 -2.47
CA ALA A 123 -11.14 -8.49 -2.53
C ALA A 123 -11.90 -8.40 -1.23
N VAL A 124 -12.39 -9.56 -0.80
CA VAL A 124 -13.15 -9.70 0.43
C VAL A 124 -12.31 -9.23 1.62
N SER A 125 -11.02 -9.56 1.63
CA SER A 125 -10.08 -9.13 2.68
C SER A 125 -9.84 -7.62 2.69
N GLY A 126 -9.77 -6.97 1.52
CA GLY A 126 -9.60 -5.51 1.40
C GLY A 126 -10.84 -4.73 1.84
N ILE A 127 -12.04 -5.23 1.55
CA ILE A 127 -13.31 -4.59 1.93
C ILE A 127 -13.48 -4.52 3.44
N VAL A 128 -13.09 -5.59 4.16
CA VAL A 128 -13.19 -5.62 5.62
C VAL A 128 -12.37 -4.51 6.29
N ARG A 129 -11.24 -4.10 5.70
CA ARG A 129 -10.39 -3.01 6.22
C ARG A 129 -10.92 -1.62 5.93
N GLY A 130 -11.61 -1.41 4.81
CA GLY A 130 -12.09 -0.09 4.38
C GLY A 130 -13.56 0.19 4.70
N ALA A 131 -14.34 -0.82 5.06
CA ALA A 131 -15.78 -0.67 5.27
C ALA A 131 -16.13 -0.09 6.66
N ARG A 132 -17.04 0.87 6.69
CA ARG A 132 -17.55 1.51 7.92
C ARG A 132 -19.05 1.30 8.08
N VAL A 133 -19.50 1.21 9.33
CA VAL A 133 -20.92 1.17 9.67
C VAL A 133 -21.50 2.57 9.56
N VAL A 134 -22.53 2.72 8.72
CA VAL A 134 -23.27 3.98 8.57
C VAL A 134 -24.39 4.06 9.60
N LYS A 135 -25.15 2.96 9.73
CA LYS A 135 -26.28 2.88 10.66
C LYS A 135 -26.66 1.44 10.97
N THR A 136 -27.17 1.23 12.17
CA THR A 136 -27.85 0.01 12.59
C THR A 136 -29.17 0.41 13.23
N PHE A 137 -30.28 -0.14 12.73
CA PHE A 137 -31.62 0.26 13.13
C PHE A 137 -32.60 -0.92 13.04
N PRO A 138 -33.63 -0.94 13.90
CA PRO A 138 -34.71 -1.91 13.76
C PRO A 138 -35.53 -1.59 12.50
N VAL A 139 -35.96 -2.64 11.82
CA VAL A 139 -36.88 -2.61 10.68
C VAL A 139 -38.06 -3.48 11.05
N GLN A 140 -39.25 -2.87 11.09
CA GLN A 140 -40.46 -3.51 11.60
C GLN A 140 -40.26 -3.99 13.06
N GLU A 141 -41.01 -5.00 13.48
CA GLU A 141 -40.99 -5.48 14.87
C GLU A 141 -39.94 -6.56 15.14
N ASP A 142 -39.54 -7.32 14.12
CA ASP A 142 -38.72 -8.54 14.29
C ASP A 142 -37.40 -8.50 13.54
N THR A 143 -36.96 -7.39 12.93
CA THR A 143 -35.71 -7.39 12.14
C THR A 143 -34.79 -6.24 12.52
N TYR A 144 -33.48 -6.49 12.50
CA TYR A 144 -32.47 -5.44 12.51
C TYR A 144 -31.78 -5.34 11.16
N ALA A 145 -31.55 -4.10 10.72
CA ALA A 145 -30.80 -3.78 9.53
C ALA A 145 -29.52 -3.03 9.91
N THR A 146 -28.41 -3.39 9.27
CA THR A 146 -27.14 -2.67 9.36
C THR A 146 -26.69 -2.29 7.96
N THR A 147 -26.43 -1.00 7.74
CA THR A 147 -25.89 -0.48 6.48
C THR A 147 -24.40 -0.22 6.64
N LEU A 148 -23.59 -0.78 5.74
CA LEU A 148 -22.17 -0.53 5.61
C LEU A 148 -21.88 0.26 4.33
N GLU A 149 -20.76 0.95 4.33
CA GLU A 149 -20.22 1.57 3.12
C GLU A 149 -18.70 1.43 3.04
N VAL A 150 -18.17 1.43 1.82
CA VAL A 150 -16.74 1.41 1.54
C VAL A 150 -16.44 2.35 0.37
N ASP A 151 -15.30 3.03 0.42
CA ASP A 151 -14.79 3.81 -0.71
C ASP A 151 -13.95 2.90 -1.62
N MET A 152 -14.44 2.72 -2.84
CA MET A 152 -13.81 1.87 -3.87
C MET A 152 -12.41 2.33 -4.25
N ASN A 153 -12.12 3.63 -4.15
CA ASN A 153 -10.78 4.15 -4.43
C ASN A 153 -9.75 3.60 -3.43
N GLN A 154 -10.15 3.39 -2.17
CA GLN A 154 -9.24 2.83 -1.15
C GLN A 154 -9.05 1.34 -1.33
N VAL A 155 -10.12 0.62 -1.69
CA VAL A 155 -10.06 -0.81 -2.00
C VAL A 155 -9.06 -1.03 -3.13
N GLN A 156 -9.16 -0.28 -4.23
CA GLN A 156 -8.25 -0.38 -5.38
C GLN A 156 -6.78 -0.12 -5.02
N ARG A 157 -6.48 0.83 -4.13
CA ARG A 157 -5.10 1.06 -3.69
C ARG A 157 -4.51 -0.10 -2.90
N ALA A 158 -5.31 -0.74 -2.05
CA ALA A 158 -4.87 -1.92 -1.28
C ALA A 158 -4.54 -3.13 -2.18
N TRP A 159 -5.05 -3.14 -3.42
CA TRP A 159 -4.75 -4.15 -4.44
C TRP A 159 -3.43 -3.95 -5.16
N ILE A 160 -3.10 -2.69 -5.50
CA ILE A 160 -1.97 -2.35 -6.36
C ILE A 160 -0.64 -2.43 -5.58
N SER A 161 -0.66 -2.37 -4.24
CA SER A 161 0.56 -2.32 -3.42
C SER A 161 1.20 -3.69 -3.13
N LYS A 162 1.14 -4.66 -4.06
CA LYS A 162 1.74 -5.99 -3.87
C LYS A 162 2.60 -6.42 -5.04
#